data_AF-A0A2H0YBN0-F1
#
_entry.id   AF-A0A2H0YBN0-F1
#
_cell.length_a   1.000
_cell.length_b   1.000
_cell.length_c   1.000
_cell.angle_alpha   90.00
_cell.angle_beta   90.00
_cell.angle_gamma   90.00
#
_symmetry.space_group_name_H-M   'P 1'
#
loop_
_entity.id
_entity.type
_entity.pdbx_description
1 polymer ?
#
loop_
_entity_poly.entity_id
_entity_poly.type
_entity_poly.pdbx_seq_one_letter_code
_entity_poly.pdbx_strand_id
1 'polypeptide(L)'
;MAIDEPKKLIEKGDIRWRAHSISWSGFIPNDHINVEGQMFCMEEYEDNIKNATKRAELVLSKTSFDKNVDIIVTGDEVKKGKPDPEIFLVAVNKLKVKLEEIIVIEDAASGVRAAKSVGMLCIAKDNRGGSRLKGSRFNCEKFRRN
;
A
#
# COMPACT_ATOMS: atom_id res chain seq x y z
N MET A 1 -0.72 12.48 -20.75
CA MET A 1 -2.13 12.50 -20.31
C MET A 1 -2.20 11.70 -19.03
N ALA A 2 -2.48 12.36 -17.90
CA ALA A 2 -2.50 11.75 -16.59
C ALA A 2 -3.62 10.70 -16.52
N ILE A 3 -3.36 9.62 -15.81
CA ILE A 3 -4.04 8.35 -15.96
C ILE A 3 -5.37 8.39 -15.20
N ASP A 4 -6.49 8.34 -15.92
CA ASP A 4 -7.85 8.13 -15.37
C ASP A 4 -8.07 6.70 -14.80
N GLU A 5 -7.03 5.87 -14.67
CA GLU A 5 -7.14 4.43 -14.37
C GLU A 5 -7.37 4.04 -12.90
N PRO A 6 -6.84 4.74 -11.86
CA PRO A 6 -7.12 4.35 -10.48
C PRO A 6 -8.61 4.46 -10.14
N LYS A 7 -9.28 5.49 -10.67
CA LYS A 7 -10.72 5.74 -10.46
C LYS A 7 -11.60 4.62 -11.03
N LYS A 8 -11.15 3.93 -12.08
CA LYS A 8 -11.88 2.82 -12.73
C LYS A 8 -11.64 1.47 -12.03
N LEU A 9 -10.55 1.33 -11.27
CA LEU A 9 -10.28 0.13 -10.46
C LEU A 9 -11.15 0.02 -9.24
N ILE A 10 -11.57 1.17 -8.73
CA ILE A 10 -12.38 1.27 -7.54
C ILE A 10 -13.82 1.18 -8.02
N GLU A 11 -14.30 -0.05 -8.22
CA GLU A 11 -15.75 -0.30 -8.22
C GLU A 11 -16.30 0.26 -6.89
N LYS A 12 -17.58 0.68 -6.84
CA LYS A 12 -18.24 1.26 -5.64
C LYS A 12 -18.32 0.25 -4.47
N GLY A 13 -17.18 -0.20 -3.96
CA GLY A 13 -17.02 -0.88 -2.70
C GLY A 13 -16.76 0.14 -1.61
N ASP A 14 -17.10 -0.24 -0.38
CA ASP A 14 -16.92 0.57 0.81
C ASP A 14 -15.42 0.55 1.23
N ILE A 15 -14.56 1.16 0.41
CA ILE A 15 -13.14 1.33 0.71
C ILE A 15 -13.03 2.43 1.76
N ARG A 16 -12.63 2.05 2.98
CA ARG A 16 -12.55 2.93 4.15
C ARG A 16 -11.12 3.29 4.54
N TRP A 17 -10.13 2.48 4.15
CA TRP A 17 -8.76 2.66 4.63
C TRP A 17 -7.72 2.53 3.52
N ARG A 18 -6.61 3.28 3.66
CA ARG A 18 -5.44 3.16 2.76
C ARG A 18 -4.24 2.60 3.51
N ALA A 19 -3.57 1.60 2.94
CA ALA A 19 -2.28 1.10 3.42
C ALA A 19 -1.13 1.58 2.52
N HIS A 20 -0.15 2.26 3.11
CA HIS A 20 0.95 2.89 2.40
C HIS A 20 2.31 2.32 2.82
N SER A 21 3.19 2.07 1.85
CA SER A 21 4.64 1.94 2.10
C SER A 21 5.37 3.29 2.01
N ILE A 22 4.82 4.27 1.28
CA ILE A 22 5.34 5.63 1.07
C ILE A 22 4.20 6.62 0.72
N SER A 23 4.49 7.94 0.74
CA SER A 23 3.51 9.00 0.51
C SER A 23 3.00 9.05 -0.94
N TRP A 24 1.82 8.47 -1.16
CA TRP A 24 1.06 8.54 -2.42
C TRP A 24 -0.35 9.10 -2.22
N SER A 25 -0.61 9.79 -1.11
CA SER A 25 -1.94 10.31 -0.78
C SER A 25 -2.52 11.23 -1.86
N GLY A 26 -1.66 11.90 -2.64
CA GLY A 26 -2.05 12.71 -3.80
C GLY A 26 -2.35 11.93 -5.09
N PHE A 27 -2.09 10.62 -5.13
CA PHE A 27 -2.30 9.78 -6.32
C PHE A 27 -3.72 9.20 -6.39
N ILE A 28 -4.37 9.04 -5.23
CA ILE A 28 -5.79 8.75 -5.13
C ILE A 28 -6.42 9.89 -4.34
N PRO A 29 -7.12 10.81 -4.98
CA PRO A 29 -7.75 11.91 -4.27
C PRO A 29 -8.86 11.39 -3.33
N ASN A 30 -9.06 12.04 -2.19
CA ASN A 30 -10.03 11.64 -1.16
C ASN A 30 -11.50 11.80 -1.61
N ASP A 31 -11.76 12.58 -2.66
CA ASP A 31 -13.10 12.74 -3.24
C ASP A 31 -13.51 11.55 -4.14
N HIS A 32 -12.60 10.61 -4.39
CA HIS A 32 -12.86 9.41 -5.18
C HIS A 32 -13.06 8.13 -4.37
N ILE A 33 -12.72 8.14 -3.07
CA ILE A 33 -12.94 7.03 -2.13
C ILE A 33 -13.30 7.56 -0.75
N ASN A 34 -14.22 6.90 -0.07
CA ASN A 34 -14.63 7.26 1.29
C ASN A 34 -13.58 6.82 2.32
N VAL A 35 -12.47 7.55 2.40
CA VAL A 35 -11.35 7.18 3.29
C VAL A 35 -11.60 7.74 4.68
N GLU A 36 -11.85 6.84 5.62
CA GLU A 36 -11.92 7.13 7.05
C GLU A 36 -10.55 7.31 7.67
N GLY A 37 -9.50 6.69 7.12
CA GLY A 37 -8.14 6.86 7.63
C GLY A 37 -7.04 6.20 6.80
N GLN A 38 -5.79 6.38 7.25
CA GLN A 38 -4.59 5.87 6.59
C GLN A 38 -3.73 5.07 7.57
N MET A 39 -3.12 4.01 7.05
CA MET A 39 -2.13 3.22 7.76
C MET A 39 -0.79 3.23 7.00
N PHE A 40 0.28 3.19 7.77
CA PHE A 40 1.64 3.09 7.26
C PHE A 40 2.20 1.71 7.59
N CYS A 41 2.53 0.92 6.55
CA CYS A 41 3.05 -0.44 6.68
C CYS A 41 4.47 -0.53 6.14
N MET A 42 5.45 -0.58 7.04
CA MET A 42 6.87 -0.51 6.67
C MET A 42 7.72 -1.61 7.28
N GLU A 43 8.54 -2.24 6.44
CA GLU A 43 9.56 -3.22 6.82
C GLU A 43 10.91 -2.71 6.29
N GLU A 44 12.03 -3.16 6.84
CA GLU A 44 13.31 -2.85 6.19
C GLU A 44 13.54 -3.71 4.95
N TYR A 45 14.39 -3.21 4.05
CA TYR A 45 14.82 -3.98 2.89
C TYR A 45 15.54 -5.27 3.31
N GLU A 46 15.30 -6.35 2.56
CA GLU A 46 15.97 -7.65 2.68
C GLU A 46 15.78 -8.35 4.03
N ASP A 47 14.57 -8.90 4.25
CA ASP A 47 14.22 -9.83 5.34
C ASP A 47 14.48 -9.32 6.77
N ASN A 48 14.92 -8.07 6.92
CA ASN A 48 15.24 -7.49 8.22
C ASN A 48 14.03 -6.76 8.77
N ILE A 49 13.21 -7.56 9.43
CA ILE A 49 11.99 -7.14 10.11
C ILE A 49 12.31 -6.18 11.29
N LYS A 50 13.55 -6.19 11.80
CA LYS A 50 13.96 -5.50 13.03
C LYS A 50 14.34 -4.02 12.81
N ASN A 51 14.03 -3.18 13.79
CA ASN A 51 14.23 -1.73 13.84
C ASN A 51 13.39 -0.92 12.84
N ALA A 52 12.40 -1.55 12.22
CA ALA A 52 11.52 -0.92 11.25
C ALA A 52 10.71 0.24 11.87
N THR A 53 10.36 0.17 13.16
CA THR A 53 9.63 1.22 13.89
C THR A 53 10.40 2.54 13.93
N LYS A 54 11.66 2.50 14.37
CA LYS A 54 12.52 3.70 14.43
C LYS A 54 12.70 4.34 13.06
N ARG A 55 12.82 3.53 12.01
CA ARG A 55 12.88 4.04 10.64
C ARG A 55 11.54 4.64 10.20
N ALA A 56 10.42 4.02 10.54
CA ALA A 56 9.08 4.52 10.20
C ALA A 56 8.88 5.90 10.82
N GLU A 57 9.18 6.06 12.11
CA GLU A 57 9.14 7.37 12.80
C GLU A 57 10.03 8.42 12.12
N LEU A 58 11.23 8.03 11.69
CA LEU A 58 12.15 8.93 10.98
C LEU A 58 11.61 9.36 9.61
N VAL A 59 11.00 8.43 8.86
CA VAL A 59 10.38 8.72 7.56
C VAL A 59 9.15 9.63 7.75
N LEU A 60 8.29 9.31 8.71
CA LEU A 60 7.10 10.10 9.02
C LEU A 60 7.48 11.52 9.44
N SER A 61 8.39 11.69 10.41
CA SER A 61 8.83 13.01 10.89
C SER A 61 9.46 13.90 9.81
N LYS A 62 10.00 13.31 8.74
CA LYS A 62 10.62 14.03 7.62
C LYS A 62 9.67 14.27 6.45
N THR A 63 8.44 13.77 6.50
CA THR A 63 7.48 13.88 5.41
C THR A 63 6.22 14.59 5.90
N SER A 64 5.50 15.22 4.98
CA SER A 64 4.16 15.78 5.29
C SER A 64 3.09 14.70 5.51
N PHE A 65 3.46 13.43 5.39
CA PHE A 65 2.56 12.27 5.47
C PHE A 65 2.13 11.96 6.90
N ASP A 66 2.96 12.27 7.89
CA ASP A 66 2.71 12.03 9.33
C ASP A 66 1.34 12.54 9.82
N LYS A 67 0.84 13.65 9.25
CA LYS A 67 -0.36 14.32 9.74
C LYS A 67 -1.68 13.56 9.55
N ASN A 68 -1.69 12.47 8.79
CA ASN A 68 -2.90 11.70 8.49
C ASN A 68 -2.72 10.18 8.64
N VAL A 69 -1.69 9.73 9.36
CA VAL A 69 -1.48 8.30 9.63
C VAL A 69 -2.11 7.95 10.98
N ASP A 70 -3.19 7.18 10.95
CA ASP A 70 -3.90 6.75 12.15
C ASP A 70 -3.19 5.56 12.82
N ILE A 71 -2.62 4.67 12.01
CA ILE A 71 -1.95 3.46 12.49
C ILE A 71 -0.65 3.21 11.75
N ILE A 72 0.37 2.86 12.52
CA ILE A 72 1.64 2.34 12.01
C ILE A 72 1.70 0.85 12.31
N VAL A 73 2.03 0.05 11.30
CA VAL A 73 2.43 -1.35 11.47
C VAL A 73 3.80 -1.52 10.87
N THR A 74 4.73 -2.04 11.65
CA THR A 74 6.10 -2.22 11.16
C THR A 74 6.52 -3.68 11.17
N GLY A 75 7.66 -3.94 10.54
CA GLY A 75 8.36 -5.20 10.67
C GLY A 75 8.42 -5.69 12.12
N ASP A 76 8.74 -4.81 13.08
CA ASP A 76 8.92 -5.22 14.49
C ASP A 76 7.70 -5.93 15.11
N GLU A 77 6.52 -5.81 14.49
CA GLU A 77 5.26 -6.41 14.92
C GLU A 77 4.88 -7.71 14.20
N VAL A 78 5.69 -8.18 13.25
CA VAL A 78 5.43 -9.38 12.45
C VAL A 78 6.57 -10.39 12.57
N LYS A 79 6.27 -11.66 12.33
CA LYS A 79 7.27 -12.73 12.30
C LYS A 79 7.86 -12.94 10.92
N LYS A 80 7.09 -12.62 9.87
CA LYS A 80 7.45 -12.80 8.47
C LYS A 80 7.26 -11.50 7.70
N GLY A 81 8.29 -11.12 6.95
CA GLY A 81 8.24 -9.97 6.07
C GLY A 81 7.56 -10.30 4.74
N LYS A 82 7.24 -9.26 3.99
CA LYS A 82 6.73 -9.34 2.61
C LYS A 82 7.67 -10.22 1.77
N PRO A 83 7.17 -11.24 1.04
CA PRO A 83 5.81 -11.31 0.50
C PRO A 83 4.78 -12.03 1.38
N ASP A 84 5.10 -12.37 2.63
CA ASP A 84 4.08 -12.83 3.57
C ASP A 84 3.10 -11.69 3.88
N PRO A 85 1.77 -11.93 3.95
CA PRO A 85 0.78 -10.90 4.21
C PRO A 85 0.66 -10.50 5.69
N GLU A 86 1.44 -11.09 6.60
CA GLU A 86 1.31 -10.88 8.06
C GLU A 86 1.16 -9.41 8.45
N ILE A 87 1.93 -8.51 7.84
CA ILE A 87 1.85 -7.07 8.13
C ILE A 87 0.50 -6.44 7.80
N PHE A 88 -0.14 -6.87 6.72
CA PHE A 88 -1.48 -6.41 6.35
C PHE A 88 -2.54 -7.03 7.26
N LEU A 89 -2.38 -8.30 7.65
CA LEU A 89 -3.30 -8.97 8.58
C LEU A 89 -3.24 -8.36 9.98
N VAL A 90 -2.05 -7.99 10.47
CA VAL A 90 -1.89 -7.24 11.71
C VAL A 90 -2.62 -5.90 11.62
N ALA A 91 -2.49 -5.18 10.50
CA ALA A 91 -3.16 -3.90 10.32
C ALA A 91 -4.70 -4.02 10.34
N VAL A 92 -5.25 -5.02 9.65
CA VAL A 92 -6.69 -5.35 9.64
C VAL A 92 -7.19 -5.63 11.06
N ASN A 93 -6.43 -6.44 11.81
CA ASN A 93 -6.77 -6.79 13.20
C ASN A 93 -6.75 -5.56 14.13
N LYS A 94 -5.78 -4.66 13.98
CA LYS A 94 -5.72 -3.41 14.76
C LYS A 94 -6.92 -2.50 14.48
N LEU A 95 -7.31 -2.37 13.21
CA LEU A 95 -8.41 -1.53 12.77
C LEU A 95 -9.80 -2.14 13.01
N LYS A 96 -9.88 -3.47 13.20
CA LYS A 96 -11.14 -4.22 13.29
C LYS A 96 -12.03 -4.04 12.05
N VAL A 97 -11.40 -4.00 10.88
CA VAL A 97 -12.05 -3.91 9.56
C VAL A 97 -11.87 -5.21 8.79
N LYS A 98 -12.48 -5.30 7.60
CA LYS A 98 -12.29 -6.40 6.67
C LYS A 98 -11.22 -6.06 5.62
N LEU A 99 -10.71 -7.10 4.97
CA LEU A 99 -9.68 -6.97 3.94
C LEU A 99 -10.17 -6.14 2.75
N GLU A 100 -11.46 -6.25 2.41
CA GLU A 100 -12.10 -5.56 1.29
C GLU A 100 -12.30 -4.06 1.57
N GLU A 101 -12.23 -3.63 2.83
CA GLU A 101 -12.34 -2.22 3.25
C GLU A 101 -11.00 -1.47 3.13
N ILE A 102 -9.91 -2.16 2.75
CA ILE A 102 -8.55 -1.60 2.65
C ILE A 102 -8.06 -1.63 1.21
N ILE A 103 -7.49 -0.51 0.77
CA ILE A 103 -6.69 -0.42 -0.46
C ILE A 103 -5.21 -0.29 -0.15
N VAL A 104 -4.39 -1.15 -0.76
CA VAL A 104 -2.92 -1.15 -0.59
C VAL A 104 -2.27 -0.35 -1.71
N ILE A 105 -1.42 0.63 -1.36
CA ILE A 105 -0.62 1.41 -2.31
C ILE A 105 0.85 1.03 -2.15
N GLU A 106 1.45 0.49 -3.21
CA GLU A 106 2.75 -0.17 -3.09
C GLU A 106 3.66 0.08 -4.30
N ASP A 107 4.98 0.05 -4.09
CA ASP A 107 5.99 0.17 -5.14
C ASP A 107 7.01 -0.98 -5.17
N ALA A 108 6.92 -1.88 -4.18
CA ALA A 108 7.70 -3.11 -4.11
C ALA A 108 6.91 -4.36 -4.55
N ALA A 109 7.51 -5.19 -5.41
CA ALA A 109 6.89 -6.45 -5.86
C ALA A 109 6.58 -7.43 -4.71
N SER A 110 7.36 -7.41 -3.61
CA SER A 110 7.08 -8.21 -2.41
C SER A 110 5.79 -7.76 -1.73
N GLY A 111 5.60 -6.44 -1.54
CA GLY A 111 4.37 -5.90 -0.96
C GLY A 111 3.13 -6.15 -1.82
N VAL A 112 3.27 -6.04 -3.16
CA VAL A 112 2.17 -6.37 -4.08
C VAL A 112 1.76 -7.83 -3.95
N ARG A 113 2.74 -8.75 -3.85
CA ARG A 113 2.48 -10.19 -3.65
C ARG A 113 1.81 -10.46 -2.31
N ALA A 114 2.27 -9.81 -1.24
CA ALA A 114 1.68 -9.91 0.09
C ALA A 114 0.20 -9.50 0.08
N ALA A 115 -0.13 -8.30 -0.41
CA ALA A 115 -1.51 -7.82 -0.47
C ALA A 115 -2.42 -8.76 -1.28
N LYS A 116 -1.95 -9.23 -2.44
CA LYS A 116 -2.71 -10.15 -3.30
C LYS A 116 -2.95 -11.52 -2.68
N SER A 117 -2.00 -12.04 -1.90
CA SER A 117 -2.14 -13.36 -1.28
C SER A 117 -3.34 -13.46 -0.33
N VAL A 118 -3.84 -12.32 0.16
CA VAL A 118 -5.03 -12.21 1.02
C VAL A 118 -6.20 -11.49 0.32
N GLY A 119 -6.15 -11.31 -0.99
CA GLY A 119 -7.28 -10.77 -1.76
C GLY A 119 -7.50 -9.26 -1.62
N MET A 120 -6.57 -8.50 -1.06
CA MET A 120 -6.69 -7.04 -0.98
C MET A 120 -6.56 -6.37 -2.36
N LEU A 121 -7.32 -5.29 -2.56
CA LEU A 121 -7.12 -4.40 -3.71
C LEU A 121 -5.76 -3.70 -3.55
N CYS A 122 -4.91 -3.82 -4.57
CA CYS A 122 -3.57 -3.23 -4.55
C CYS A 122 -3.32 -2.38 -5.81
N ILE A 123 -2.96 -1.12 -5.60
CA ILE A 123 -2.50 -0.20 -6.63
C ILE A 123 -0.98 -0.13 -6.54
N ALA A 124 -0.32 -0.65 -7.56
CA ALA A 124 1.13 -0.74 -7.63
C ALA A 124 1.71 0.33 -8.56
N LYS A 125 2.82 0.97 -8.19
CA LYS A 125 3.58 1.84 -9.08
C LYS A 125 5.02 1.32 -9.26
N ASP A 126 5.42 1.15 -10.51
CA ASP A 126 6.81 0.85 -10.83
C ASP A 126 7.66 2.13 -10.80
N ASN A 127 8.52 2.26 -9.80
CA ASN A 127 9.46 3.38 -9.66
C ASN A 127 10.79 3.17 -10.42
N ARG A 128 10.99 2.03 -11.11
CA ARG A 128 12.30 1.65 -11.68
C ARG A 128 12.34 1.59 -13.22
N GLY A 129 11.38 2.21 -13.90
CA GLY A 129 11.47 2.50 -15.34
C GLY A 129 11.49 1.29 -16.28
N GLY A 130 11.20 0.07 -15.82
CA GLY A 130 11.24 -1.08 -16.73
C GLY A 130 10.91 -2.44 -16.10
N SER A 131 9.71 -2.94 -16.39
CA SER A 131 9.44 -4.34 -16.76
C SER A 131 9.61 -5.47 -15.72
N ARG A 132 9.57 -5.22 -14.40
CA ARG A 132 9.59 -6.31 -13.39
C ARG A 132 8.23 -6.69 -12.78
N LEU A 133 7.19 -5.92 -13.01
CA LEU A 133 5.83 -6.23 -12.53
C LEU A 133 4.99 -6.87 -13.64
N LYS A 134 5.44 -8.00 -14.22
CA LYS A 134 4.64 -8.79 -15.17
C LYS A 134 4.00 -9.97 -14.45
N GLY A 135 2.66 -9.96 -14.38
CA GLY A 135 1.85 -11.05 -13.86
C GLY A 135 0.84 -10.59 -12.82
N SER A 136 -0.45 -10.85 -13.09
CA SER A 136 -1.68 -10.64 -12.31
C SER A 136 -2.33 -9.24 -12.40
N ARG A 137 -3.46 -9.17 -13.14
CA ARG A 137 -4.37 -8.03 -13.41
C ARG A 137 -3.91 -6.69 -12.81
N PHE A 138 -3.30 -5.87 -13.66
CA PHE A 138 -2.84 -4.50 -13.42
C PHE A 138 -3.87 -3.51 -13.97
N ASN A 139 -4.07 -2.34 -13.37
CA ASN A 139 -4.52 -1.15 -14.13
C ASN A 139 -3.32 -0.20 -14.25
N CYS A 140 -2.52 -0.56 -15.23
CA CYS A 140 -1.72 0.35 -16.06
C CYS A 140 -1.48 -0.42 -17.36
N GLU A 141 -2.55 -0.73 -18.11
CA GLU A 141 -2.43 -1.43 -19.39
C GLU A 141 -2.90 -0.56 -20.56
N LYS A 142 -2.06 0.44 -20.91
CA LYS A 142 -1.47 0.65 -22.26
C LYS A 142 -0.68 1.97 -22.31
N PHE A 143 0.61 1.90 -22.03
CA PHE A 143 1.60 2.80 -22.64
C PHE A 143 2.16 2.10 -23.89
N ARG A 144 1.53 2.33 -25.05
CA ARG A 144 2.20 2.17 -26.35
C ARG A 144 2.34 3.57 -26.96
N ARG A 145 3.58 4.00 -27.21
CA ARG A 145 3.87 5.01 -28.23
C ARG A 145 3.35 4.50 -29.58
N ASN A 146 2.89 5.43 -30.42
CA ASN A 146 2.74 5.22 -31.86
C ASN A 146 3.97 4.51 -32.43
#